data_AF-A0AB35M8S1-F1
#
_entry.id   AF-A0AB35M8S1-F1
#
_cell.length_a   1.000
_cell.length_b   1.000
_cell.length_c   1.000
_cell.angle_alpha   90.00
_cell.angle_beta   90.00
_cell.angle_gamma   90.00
#
_symmetry.space_group_name_H-M   'P 1'
#
loop_
_entity.id
_entity.type
_entity.pdbx_description
1 polymer ?
#
loop_
_entity_poly.entity_id
_entity_poly.type
_entity_poly.pdbx_seq_one_letter_code
_entity_poly.pdbx_strand_id
1 'polypeptide(L)'
;MKASVQDAGFADSVSVTCQDGKALITSDTYPDHEMMTGIVGTNEQVPVPASDYISPIALESTLEDTPQTRDAALGVAVNGVPIYDYTGGGEMSQDDLSSYQAKNDTLATKQLDACGGHAGRGDDYHYHVKPVCMIDKMKNADDNPIIGWAFDGYPIYGDDNPDGSPIAMDVLDVCNGQPDDTFGYRYHTSEQAPYIIQCLMGEVPEAKDLPRVPPLKAASGDTQADSRGRPAGTPPQGGVEDLVFTQQADGKRSMDYTYHGEAYYIRYTPTDTPNCYDFETRTVTDGGDVKTGEYCR
;
A
#
# COMPACT_ATOMS: atom_id res chain seq x y z
N MET A 1 -13.63 11.42 -8.02
CA MET A 1 -13.21 11.02 -6.66
C MET A 1 -14.37 10.57 -5.77
N LYS A 2 -15.28 11.44 -5.30
CA LYS A 2 -16.38 10.97 -4.43
C LYS A 2 -17.26 9.90 -5.09
N ALA A 3 -17.65 10.11 -6.35
CA ALA A 3 -18.43 9.13 -7.11
C ALA A 3 -17.68 7.80 -7.27
N SER A 4 -16.39 7.81 -7.62
CA SER A 4 -15.61 6.57 -7.79
C SER A 4 -15.58 5.72 -6.51
N VAL A 5 -15.49 6.33 -5.32
CA VAL A 5 -15.57 5.59 -4.04
C VAL A 5 -16.98 5.03 -3.79
N GLN A 6 -18.02 5.82 -4.08
CA GLN A 6 -19.41 5.43 -3.88
C GLN A 6 -19.84 4.30 -4.83
N ASP A 7 -19.53 4.45 -6.11
CA ASP A 7 -19.89 3.51 -7.17
C ASP A 7 -19.11 2.19 -7.02
N ALA A 8 -17.86 2.25 -6.54
CA ALA A 8 -17.08 1.07 -6.15
C ALA A 8 -17.65 0.35 -4.92
N GLY A 9 -18.44 1.02 -4.09
CA GLY A 9 -19.07 0.45 -2.91
C GLY A 9 -18.27 0.56 -1.61
N PHE A 10 -17.29 1.46 -1.54
CA PHE A 10 -16.43 1.67 -0.36
C PHE A 10 -16.83 2.88 0.50
N ALA A 11 -18.00 3.47 0.27
CA ALA A 11 -18.44 4.68 0.99
C ALA A 11 -18.67 4.49 2.51
N ASP A 12 -18.73 3.23 2.99
CA ASP A 12 -18.88 2.91 4.41
C ASP A 12 -17.53 2.95 5.16
N SER A 13 -16.40 2.77 4.46
CA SER A 13 -15.05 2.78 5.03
C SER A 13 -14.17 3.93 4.56
N VAL A 14 -14.55 4.59 3.46
CA VAL A 14 -13.80 5.69 2.84
C VAL A 14 -14.68 6.93 2.72
N SER A 15 -14.21 8.05 3.25
CA SER A 15 -14.88 9.34 3.10
C SER A 15 -14.07 10.27 2.20
N VAL A 16 -14.78 11.13 1.45
CA VAL A 16 -14.15 12.13 0.57
C VAL A 16 -14.73 13.50 0.90
N THR A 17 -13.86 14.41 1.31
CA THR A 17 -14.18 15.83 1.51
C THR A 17 -13.30 16.69 0.61
N CYS A 18 -13.70 17.94 0.35
CA CYS A 18 -12.90 18.86 -0.46
C CYS A 18 -12.51 20.07 0.39
N GLN A 19 -11.22 20.39 0.39
CA GLN A 19 -10.67 21.51 1.14
C GLN A 19 -9.42 22.04 0.42
N ASP A 20 -9.28 23.36 0.33
CA ASP A 20 -8.07 24.04 -0.14
C ASP A 20 -7.52 23.52 -1.48
N GLY A 21 -8.41 23.31 -2.46
CA GLY A 21 -8.05 22.82 -3.80
C GLY A 21 -7.71 21.33 -3.87
N LYS A 22 -7.99 20.57 -2.80
CA LYS A 22 -7.70 19.13 -2.70
C LYS A 22 -8.95 18.34 -2.33
N ALA A 23 -9.06 17.11 -2.82
CA ALA A 23 -9.92 16.10 -2.25
C ALA A 23 -9.15 15.35 -1.15
N LEU A 24 -9.69 15.34 0.06
CA LEU A 24 -9.16 14.59 1.19
C LEU A 24 -9.89 13.25 1.25
N ILE A 25 -9.23 12.20 0.78
CA ILE A 25 -9.72 10.82 0.86
C ILE A 25 -9.26 10.27 2.22
N THR A 26 -10.19 10.00 3.12
CA THR A 26 -9.90 9.55 4.50
C THR A 26 -10.32 8.09 4.69
N SER A 27 -9.42 7.27 5.23
CA SER A 27 -9.60 5.83 5.46
C SER A 27 -8.78 5.37 6.69
N ASP A 28 -8.75 4.06 6.95
CA ASP A 28 -7.88 3.43 7.95
C ASP A 28 -6.73 2.60 7.33
N THR A 29 -6.54 2.73 6.01
CA THR A 29 -5.59 1.95 5.18
C THR A 29 -5.73 0.41 5.30
N TYR A 30 -6.82 -0.11 5.87
CA TYR A 30 -6.96 -1.53 6.20
C TYR A 30 -8.10 -2.18 5.39
N PRO A 31 -7.79 -2.94 4.33
CA PRO A 31 -8.81 -3.47 3.43
C PRO A 31 -9.60 -4.65 4.02
N ASP A 32 -10.86 -4.77 3.60
CA ASP A 32 -11.72 -5.95 3.85
C ASP A 32 -11.53 -7.04 2.78
N HIS A 33 -10.29 -7.50 2.65
CA HIS A 33 -9.93 -8.68 1.86
C HIS A 33 -8.74 -9.40 2.51
N GLU A 34 -8.35 -10.55 1.95
CA GLU A 34 -7.18 -11.29 2.41
C GLU A 34 -5.91 -10.44 2.31
N MET A 35 -5.03 -10.51 3.30
CA MET A 35 -3.77 -9.77 3.32
C MET A 35 -2.65 -10.71 3.74
N MET A 36 -1.44 -10.44 3.29
CA MET A 36 -0.15 -11.04 3.71
C MET A 36 0.03 -12.54 3.44
N THR A 37 -1.04 -13.35 3.44
CA THR A 37 -0.98 -14.80 3.23
C THR A 37 -0.31 -15.13 1.90
N GLY A 38 0.59 -16.12 1.93
CA GLY A 38 1.33 -16.58 0.76
C GLY A 38 2.58 -15.76 0.42
N ILE A 39 2.88 -14.69 1.15
CA ILE A 39 4.15 -13.97 1.02
C ILE A 39 5.32 -14.91 1.35
N VAL A 40 6.32 -14.95 0.48
CA VAL A 40 7.56 -15.72 0.69
C VAL A 40 8.68 -14.80 1.15
N GLY A 41 8.85 -13.63 0.52
CA GLY A 41 9.85 -12.63 0.86
C GLY A 41 9.35 -11.65 1.93
N THR A 42 8.94 -12.13 3.10
CA THR A 42 8.39 -11.24 4.14
C THR A 42 9.44 -10.25 4.67
N ASN A 43 9.00 -9.02 4.90
CA ASN A 43 9.78 -7.99 5.60
C ASN A 43 9.50 -7.99 7.12
N GLU A 44 8.78 -9.00 7.62
CA GLU A 44 8.33 -9.14 9.01
C GLU A 44 7.56 -7.91 9.53
N GLN A 45 6.82 -7.23 8.65
CA GLN A 45 5.82 -6.22 9.02
C GLN A 45 4.40 -6.80 8.95
N VAL A 46 3.44 -6.18 9.64
CA VAL A 46 2.04 -6.63 9.69
C VAL A 46 1.09 -5.45 9.47
N PRO A 47 -0.10 -5.67 8.90
CA PRO A 47 -1.03 -4.59 8.66
C PRO A 47 -1.71 -4.15 9.96
N VAL A 48 -1.60 -2.88 10.32
CA VAL A 48 -2.20 -2.27 11.50
C VAL A 48 -2.97 -1.04 11.03
N PRO A 49 -4.29 -0.97 11.28
CA PRO A 49 -5.11 0.16 10.83
C PRO A 49 -4.48 1.52 11.18
N ALA A 50 -4.46 2.42 10.20
CA ALA A 50 -4.06 3.81 10.35
C ALA A 50 -5.30 4.71 10.30
N SER A 51 -6.10 4.66 11.37
CA SER A 51 -7.33 5.44 11.52
C SER A 51 -7.13 6.91 11.16
N ASP A 52 -8.07 7.45 10.39
CA ASP A 52 -8.08 8.85 9.92
C ASP A 52 -6.86 9.21 9.04
N TYR A 53 -6.25 8.24 8.35
CA TYR A 53 -5.23 8.52 7.35
C TYR A 53 -5.87 9.26 6.18
N ILE A 54 -5.27 10.41 5.81
CA ILE A 54 -5.76 11.28 4.75
C ILE A 54 -4.80 11.22 3.57
N SER A 55 -5.33 10.88 2.40
CA SER A 55 -4.68 11.03 1.10
C SER A 55 -5.19 12.32 0.42
N PRO A 56 -4.37 13.39 0.38
CA PRO A 56 -4.76 14.65 -0.24
C PRO A 56 -4.49 14.64 -1.75
N ILE A 57 -5.54 14.53 -2.54
CA ILE A 57 -5.47 14.49 -4.01
C ILE A 57 -5.71 15.88 -4.58
N ALA A 58 -4.85 16.37 -5.49
CA ALA A 58 -5.08 17.63 -6.19
C ALA A 58 -6.40 17.60 -6.99
N LEU A 59 -7.21 18.67 -6.92
CA LEU A 59 -8.43 18.80 -7.73
C LEU A 59 -8.18 19.36 -9.12
N GLU A 60 -7.11 20.14 -9.26
CA GLU A 60 -6.66 20.71 -10.53
C GLU A 60 -5.27 20.15 -10.80
N SER A 61 -5.11 19.51 -11.96
CA SER A 61 -3.87 18.87 -12.38
C SER A 61 -3.23 19.66 -13.51
N THR A 62 -1.93 19.92 -13.39
CA THR A 62 -1.10 20.48 -14.45
C THR A 62 -0.10 19.41 -14.87
N LEU A 63 -0.15 18.97 -16.12
CA LEU A 63 0.82 18.00 -16.65
C LEU A 63 2.20 18.66 -16.75
N GLU A 64 3.22 17.94 -16.33
CA GLU A 64 4.62 18.33 -16.35
C GLU A 64 5.41 17.44 -17.31
N ASP A 65 6.52 17.96 -17.83
CA ASP A 65 7.42 17.19 -18.71
C ASP A 65 8.38 16.28 -17.92
N THR A 66 8.52 16.52 -16.61
CA THR A 66 9.48 15.81 -15.75
C THR A 66 8.74 14.98 -14.71
N PRO A 67 8.94 13.65 -14.68
CA PRO A 67 8.29 12.79 -13.69
C PRO A 67 8.80 13.08 -12.29
N GLN A 68 7.91 12.99 -11.30
CA GLN A 68 8.23 13.09 -9.89
C GLN A 68 8.16 11.71 -9.24
N THR A 69 9.20 11.35 -8.51
CA THR A 69 9.28 10.12 -7.73
C THR A 69 9.24 10.43 -6.25
N ARG A 70 8.96 9.41 -5.43
CA ARG A 70 9.06 9.48 -3.96
C ARG A 70 9.09 8.08 -3.37
N ASP A 71 9.87 7.89 -2.32
CA ASP A 71 9.85 6.68 -1.46
C ASP A 71 8.65 6.69 -0.49
N ALA A 72 7.43 6.65 -1.05
CA ALA A 72 6.15 6.57 -0.35
C ALA A 72 5.03 6.32 -1.36
N ALA A 73 3.78 6.23 -0.88
CA ALA A 73 2.60 6.19 -1.72
C ALA A 73 2.65 7.27 -2.81
N LEU A 74 2.27 6.91 -4.03
CA LEU A 74 2.04 7.81 -5.16
C LEU A 74 0.55 8.14 -5.34
N GLY A 75 -0.33 7.34 -4.73
CA GLY A 75 -1.76 7.58 -4.75
C GLY A 75 -2.50 6.75 -3.71
N VAL A 76 -3.81 6.66 -3.91
CA VAL A 76 -4.71 5.89 -3.05
C VAL A 76 -5.76 5.16 -3.90
N ALA A 77 -6.01 3.91 -3.58
CA ALA A 77 -7.08 3.12 -4.18
C ALA A 77 -8.47 3.59 -3.68
N VAL A 78 -9.53 3.25 -4.40
CA VAL A 78 -10.90 3.66 -4.02
C VAL A 78 -11.39 3.03 -2.71
N ASN A 79 -10.74 1.98 -2.22
CA ASN A 79 -10.96 1.41 -0.88
C ASN A 79 -10.11 2.09 0.22
N GLY A 80 -9.36 3.14 -0.12
CA GLY A 80 -8.58 3.92 0.83
C GLY A 80 -7.19 3.34 1.13
N VAL A 81 -6.78 2.25 0.48
CA VAL A 81 -5.44 1.67 0.63
C VAL A 81 -4.42 2.45 -0.21
N PRO A 82 -3.25 2.82 0.35
CA PRO A 82 -2.21 3.50 -0.43
C PRO A 82 -1.70 2.67 -1.62
N ILE A 83 -1.30 3.36 -2.68
CA ILE A 83 -0.69 2.77 -3.88
C ILE A 83 0.74 3.28 -3.98
N TYR A 84 1.70 2.36 -4.01
CA TYR A 84 3.14 2.62 -4.14
C TYR A 84 3.60 2.27 -5.56
N ASP A 85 4.81 2.69 -5.92
CA ASP A 85 5.50 2.12 -7.08
C ASP A 85 5.82 0.63 -6.87
N TYR A 86 6.28 -0.08 -7.90
CA TYR A 86 6.52 -1.53 -7.81
C TYR A 86 7.68 -1.95 -6.89
N THR A 87 8.47 -1.01 -6.37
CA THR A 87 9.69 -1.27 -5.61
C THR A 87 9.45 -1.28 -4.09
N GLY A 88 10.21 -2.11 -3.38
CA GLY A 88 10.04 -2.36 -1.94
C GLY A 88 10.83 -1.44 -1.01
N GLY A 89 11.45 -0.38 -1.54
CA GLY A 89 12.11 0.63 -0.73
C GLY A 89 13.31 1.29 -1.39
N GLY A 90 13.53 2.54 -0.98
CA GLY A 90 14.53 3.42 -1.55
C GLY A 90 13.92 4.22 -2.69
N GLU A 91 14.07 5.55 -2.63
CA GLU A 91 13.55 6.44 -3.66
C GLU A 91 14.15 6.09 -5.01
N MET A 92 13.33 5.65 -5.96
CA MET A 92 13.72 5.63 -7.36
C MET A 92 14.04 7.05 -7.78
N SER A 93 15.25 7.29 -8.28
CA SER A 93 15.55 8.55 -8.95
C SER A 93 14.85 8.61 -10.31
N GLN A 94 14.80 9.80 -10.92
CA GLN A 94 14.30 9.92 -12.29
C GLN A 94 15.10 9.07 -13.29
N ASP A 95 16.41 8.92 -13.06
CA ASP A 95 17.27 8.10 -13.91
C ASP A 95 16.89 6.60 -13.80
N ASP A 96 16.49 6.17 -12.60
CA ASP A 96 16.10 4.78 -12.33
C ASP A 96 14.81 4.38 -13.05
N LEU A 97 13.89 5.33 -13.32
CA LEU A 97 12.63 5.06 -14.01
C LEU A 97 12.81 4.44 -15.40
N SER A 98 13.93 4.77 -16.07
CA SER A 98 14.25 4.24 -17.39
C SER A 98 14.83 2.82 -17.37
N SER A 99 15.08 2.26 -16.18
CA SER A 99 15.78 0.99 -16.00
C SER A 99 15.06 0.11 -14.99
N TYR A 100 14.69 -1.10 -15.40
CA TYR A 100 13.99 -2.03 -14.53
C TYR A 100 14.84 -2.45 -13.30
N GLN A 101 14.29 -2.22 -12.10
CA GLN A 101 14.95 -2.43 -10.81
C GLN A 101 14.65 -3.83 -10.25
N ALA A 102 15.11 -4.88 -10.93
CA ALA A 102 14.78 -6.28 -10.60
C ALA A 102 15.06 -6.71 -9.14
N LYS A 103 16.02 -6.07 -8.46
CA LYS A 103 16.35 -6.37 -7.06
C LYS A 103 15.40 -5.73 -6.06
N ASN A 104 14.71 -4.67 -6.47
CA ASN A 104 13.80 -3.91 -5.63
C ASN A 104 12.34 -4.22 -5.99
N ASP A 105 12.06 -4.83 -7.15
CA ASP A 105 10.72 -5.27 -7.55
C ASP A 105 10.11 -6.21 -6.50
N THR A 106 9.04 -5.74 -5.86
CA THR A 106 8.33 -6.45 -4.79
C THR A 106 7.68 -7.74 -5.25
N LEU A 107 7.19 -7.81 -6.49
CA LEU A 107 6.62 -9.01 -7.09
C LEU A 107 7.73 -10.03 -7.38
N ALA A 108 8.81 -9.61 -8.03
CA ALA A 108 9.94 -10.48 -8.37
C ALA A 108 10.65 -11.03 -7.13
N THR A 109 10.71 -10.23 -6.07
CA THR A 109 11.26 -10.63 -4.76
C THR A 109 10.24 -11.30 -3.84
N LYS A 110 9.02 -11.56 -4.34
CA LYS A 110 7.94 -12.31 -3.67
C LYS A 110 7.48 -11.72 -2.33
N GLN A 111 7.49 -10.39 -2.24
CA GLN A 111 7.08 -9.65 -1.05
C GLN A 111 5.57 -9.41 -1.00
N LEU A 112 4.84 -9.69 -2.08
CA LEU A 112 3.41 -9.41 -2.20
C LEU A 112 2.56 -10.64 -1.94
N ASP A 113 1.39 -10.41 -1.34
CA ASP A 113 0.34 -11.41 -1.27
C ASP A 113 -0.40 -11.55 -2.61
N ALA A 114 -1.37 -12.46 -2.65
CA ALA A 114 -2.18 -12.71 -3.84
C ALA A 114 -3.07 -11.51 -4.26
N CYS A 115 -3.25 -10.53 -3.36
CA CYS A 115 -4.05 -9.33 -3.61
C CYS A 115 -3.22 -8.16 -4.17
N GLY A 116 -1.90 -8.34 -4.31
CA GLY A 116 -1.00 -7.37 -4.93
C GLY A 116 -0.38 -6.37 -3.95
N GLY A 117 -0.44 -6.64 -2.65
CA GLY A 117 0.06 -5.74 -1.61
C GLY A 117 0.83 -6.43 -0.49
N HIS A 118 1.37 -5.61 0.40
CA HIS A 118 2.00 -6.05 1.65
C HIS A 118 1.96 -4.96 2.72
N ALA A 119 2.41 -5.27 3.93
CA ALA A 119 2.59 -4.31 5.01
C ALA A 119 4.00 -3.70 5.02
N GLY A 120 4.11 -2.37 5.07
CA GLY A 120 5.38 -1.65 5.06
C GLY A 120 5.90 -1.24 6.44
N ARG A 121 6.90 -0.35 6.44
CA ARG A 121 7.54 0.14 7.68
C ARG A 121 6.58 0.87 8.63
N GLY A 122 5.50 1.44 8.11
CA GLY A 122 4.44 2.07 8.89
C GLY A 122 3.47 1.06 9.53
N ASP A 123 3.69 -0.25 9.32
CA ASP A 123 2.71 -1.29 9.56
C ASP A 123 1.39 -1.00 8.83
N ASP A 124 1.45 -0.36 7.66
CA ASP A 124 0.33 -0.09 6.77
C ASP A 124 0.33 -1.06 5.61
N TYR A 125 -0.84 -1.58 5.25
CA TYR A 125 -1.00 -2.36 4.03
C TYR A 125 -1.08 -1.44 2.81
N HIS A 126 -0.38 -1.76 1.73
CA HIS A 126 -0.44 -1.00 0.48
C HIS A 126 -0.19 -1.89 -0.75
N TYR A 127 -0.63 -1.40 -1.91
CA TYR A 127 -0.45 -2.11 -3.18
C TYR A 127 0.80 -1.64 -3.91
N HIS A 128 1.51 -2.60 -4.53
CA HIS A 128 2.63 -2.35 -5.45
C HIS A 128 2.32 -2.81 -6.89
N VAL A 129 1.23 -3.55 -7.08
CA VAL A 129 0.75 -4.02 -8.38
C VAL A 129 -0.78 -3.89 -8.43
N LYS A 130 -1.42 -4.38 -9.50
CA LYS A 130 -2.88 -4.40 -9.63
C LYS A 130 -3.57 -4.95 -8.37
N PRO A 131 -4.46 -4.17 -7.72
CA PRO A 131 -5.12 -4.56 -6.47
C PRO A 131 -6.30 -5.53 -6.74
N VAL A 132 -5.98 -6.75 -7.16
CA VAL A 132 -6.97 -7.71 -7.70
C VAL A 132 -8.13 -7.99 -6.73
N CYS A 133 -7.84 -8.21 -5.45
CA CYS A 133 -8.88 -8.49 -4.45
C CYS A 133 -9.77 -7.28 -4.15
N MET A 134 -9.24 -6.06 -4.28
CA MET A 134 -10.04 -4.85 -4.14
C MET A 134 -10.99 -4.70 -5.32
N ILE A 135 -10.48 -4.90 -6.54
CA ILE A 135 -11.27 -4.86 -7.78
C ILE A 135 -12.38 -5.92 -7.75
N ASP A 136 -12.08 -7.14 -7.30
CA ASP A 136 -13.08 -8.23 -7.15
C ASP A 136 -14.21 -7.88 -6.17
N LYS A 137 -13.99 -6.93 -5.27
CA LYS A 137 -14.98 -6.43 -4.30
C LYS A 137 -15.73 -5.20 -4.78
N MET A 138 -15.29 -4.56 -5.86
CA MET A 138 -15.94 -3.36 -6.40
C MET A 138 -17.32 -3.70 -6.97
N LYS A 139 -18.32 -2.89 -6.66
CA LYS A 139 -19.69 -3.06 -7.19
C LYS A 139 -19.82 -2.78 -8.68
N ASN A 140 -18.88 -2.01 -9.25
CA ASN A 140 -18.84 -1.58 -10.64
C ASN A 140 -17.61 -2.10 -11.39
N ALA A 141 -17.02 -3.21 -10.95
CA ALA A 141 -15.78 -3.76 -11.53
C ALA A 141 -15.86 -3.99 -13.05
N ASP A 142 -17.03 -4.39 -13.55
CA ASP A 142 -17.27 -4.69 -14.96
C ASP A 142 -17.30 -3.44 -15.87
N ASP A 143 -17.34 -2.23 -15.30
CA ASP A 143 -17.48 -0.97 -16.03
C ASP A 143 -16.13 -0.28 -16.34
N ASN A 144 -15.01 -1.00 -16.22
CA ASN A 144 -13.64 -0.46 -16.29
C ASN A 144 -13.47 0.84 -15.46
N PRO A 145 -13.85 0.81 -14.16
CA PRO A 145 -13.92 2.01 -13.35
C PRO A 145 -12.54 2.53 -12.97
N ILE A 146 -12.51 3.76 -12.48
CA ILE A 146 -11.37 4.29 -11.74
C ILE A 146 -11.15 3.44 -10.49
N ILE A 147 -9.96 2.86 -10.36
CA ILE A 147 -9.57 2.01 -9.23
C ILE A 147 -8.80 2.80 -8.15
N GLY A 148 -8.32 4.00 -8.48
CA GLY A 148 -7.60 4.86 -7.55
C GLY A 148 -7.34 6.26 -8.10
N TRP A 149 -6.68 7.09 -7.31
CA TRP A 149 -6.28 8.44 -7.67
C TRP A 149 -4.83 8.68 -7.25
N ALA A 150 -4.02 9.17 -8.17
CA ALA A 150 -2.65 9.61 -7.90
C ALA A 150 -2.66 10.97 -7.20
N PHE A 151 -1.62 11.27 -6.42
CA PHE A 151 -1.57 12.51 -5.63
C PHE A 151 -1.55 13.80 -6.47
N ASP A 152 -1.14 13.70 -7.73
CA ASP A 152 -1.18 14.78 -8.72
C ASP A 152 -2.56 15.02 -9.35
N GLY A 153 -3.57 14.24 -8.94
CA GLY A 153 -4.97 14.43 -9.32
C GLY A 153 -5.45 13.56 -10.48
N TYR A 154 -4.56 12.84 -11.16
CA TYR A 154 -4.96 11.96 -12.26
C TYR A 154 -5.53 10.63 -11.75
N PRO A 155 -6.55 10.07 -12.45
CA PRO A 155 -7.13 8.79 -12.09
C PRO A 155 -6.20 7.63 -12.44
N ILE A 156 -6.36 6.53 -11.70
CA ILE A 156 -5.72 5.25 -11.96
C ILE A 156 -6.81 4.26 -12.37
N TYR A 157 -6.63 3.61 -13.52
CA TYR A 157 -7.51 2.58 -14.08
C TYR A 157 -6.86 1.19 -14.04
N GLY A 158 -7.64 0.16 -14.37
CA GLY A 158 -7.14 -1.20 -14.61
C GLY A 158 -6.33 -1.32 -15.91
N ASP A 159 -6.19 -2.55 -16.42
CA ASP A 159 -5.34 -2.86 -17.58
C ASP A 159 -5.95 -2.42 -18.93
N ASP A 160 -7.26 -2.15 -18.93
CA ASP A 160 -8.02 -1.74 -20.12
C ASP A 160 -8.33 -0.23 -20.09
N ASN A 161 -8.66 0.31 -21.26
CA ASN A 161 -9.18 1.68 -21.38
C ASN A 161 -10.57 1.80 -20.73
N PRO A 162 -11.02 3.03 -20.39
CA PRO A 162 -12.35 3.24 -19.81
C PRO A 162 -13.53 2.74 -20.67
N ASP A 163 -13.33 2.57 -21.99
CA ASP A 163 -14.32 2.00 -22.91
C ASP A 163 -14.26 0.46 -23.02
N GLY A 164 -13.37 -0.17 -22.26
CA GLY A 164 -13.11 -1.61 -22.26
C GLY A 164 -12.23 -2.11 -23.40
N SER A 165 -11.66 -1.21 -24.21
CA SER A 165 -10.68 -1.62 -25.22
C SER A 165 -9.33 -1.95 -24.58
N PRO A 166 -8.62 -2.98 -25.07
CA PRO A 166 -7.33 -3.36 -24.51
C PRO A 166 -6.26 -2.30 -24.80
N ILE A 167 -5.33 -2.13 -23.86
CA ILE A 167 -4.15 -1.29 -24.05
C ILE A 167 -3.04 -2.14 -24.68
N ALA A 168 -2.52 -1.70 -25.83
CA ALA A 168 -1.42 -2.39 -26.48
C ALA A 168 -0.11 -2.23 -25.70
N MET A 169 0.82 -3.17 -25.87
CA MET A 169 2.19 -3.04 -25.35
C MET A 169 2.83 -1.73 -25.82
N ASP A 170 3.65 -1.13 -24.95
CA ASP A 170 4.42 0.10 -25.21
C ASP A 170 3.58 1.37 -25.46
N VAL A 171 2.27 1.35 -25.17
CA VAL A 171 1.41 2.55 -25.22
C VAL A 171 1.58 3.41 -23.97
N LEU A 172 1.70 2.76 -22.82
CA LEU A 172 1.89 3.46 -21.55
C LEU A 172 3.30 4.05 -21.49
N ASP A 173 3.40 5.25 -20.95
CA ASP A 173 4.68 5.93 -20.75
C ASP A 173 5.44 5.36 -19.55
N VAL A 174 6.57 6.00 -19.23
CA VAL A 174 7.44 5.57 -18.12
C VAL A 174 6.73 5.60 -16.77
N CYS A 175 5.68 6.38 -16.53
CA CYS A 175 4.94 6.37 -15.27
C CYS A 175 3.74 5.41 -15.27
N ASN A 176 3.62 4.57 -16.31
CA ASN A 176 2.48 3.67 -16.54
C ASN A 176 1.17 4.40 -16.86
N GLY A 177 1.24 5.53 -17.56
CA GLY A 177 0.05 6.28 -17.96
C GLY A 177 0.03 6.70 -19.42
N GLN A 178 -1.04 7.38 -19.81
CA GLN A 178 -1.31 7.84 -21.17
C GLN A 178 -2.24 9.06 -21.17
N PRO A 179 -2.34 9.82 -22.27
CA PRO A 179 -3.29 10.93 -22.39
C PRO A 179 -4.75 10.50 -22.18
N ASP A 180 -5.54 11.41 -21.62
CA ASP A 180 -6.97 11.22 -21.35
C ASP A 180 -7.79 12.42 -21.82
N ASP A 181 -8.92 12.17 -22.50
CA ASP A 181 -9.76 13.25 -23.06
C ASP A 181 -10.53 14.03 -21.98
N THR A 182 -10.75 13.45 -20.79
CA THR A 182 -11.51 14.04 -19.69
C THR A 182 -10.60 14.71 -18.66
N PHE A 183 -9.54 14.02 -18.28
CA PHE A 183 -8.62 14.43 -17.22
C PHE A 183 -7.32 15.01 -17.77
N GLY A 184 -7.07 14.94 -19.08
CA GLY A 184 -5.80 15.31 -19.72
C GLY A 184 -4.79 14.16 -19.70
N TYR A 185 -4.74 13.39 -18.61
CA TYR A 185 -3.86 12.23 -18.44
C TYR A 185 -4.49 11.21 -17.47
N ARG A 186 -4.12 9.93 -17.59
CA ARG A 186 -4.53 8.85 -16.68
C ARG A 186 -3.42 7.81 -16.51
N TYR A 187 -3.38 7.19 -15.35
CA TYR A 187 -2.54 6.02 -15.05
C TYR A 187 -3.31 4.72 -15.24
N HIS A 188 -2.58 3.63 -15.41
CA HIS A 188 -3.12 2.28 -15.54
C HIS A 188 -2.35 1.28 -14.67
N THR A 189 -2.96 0.13 -14.44
CA THR A 189 -2.23 -1.10 -14.12
C THR A 189 -1.77 -1.77 -15.41
N SER A 190 -0.85 -2.73 -15.30
CA SER A 190 -0.36 -3.50 -16.45
C SER A 190 0.19 -4.87 -16.01
N GLU A 191 0.30 -5.81 -16.94
CA GLU A 191 0.86 -7.15 -16.63
C GLU A 191 2.40 -7.12 -16.50
N GLN A 192 3.06 -6.14 -17.09
CA GLN A 192 4.52 -5.99 -17.06
C GLN A 192 4.92 -4.84 -16.16
N ALA A 193 6.14 -4.87 -15.62
CA ALA A 193 6.67 -3.77 -14.84
C ALA A 193 6.50 -2.44 -15.60
N PRO A 194 6.00 -1.39 -14.94
CA PRO A 194 5.90 -1.24 -13.48
C PRO A 194 4.62 -1.79 -12.82
N TYR A 195 3.75 -2.50 -13.55
CA TYR A 195 2.49 -3.12 -13.09
C TYR A 195 1.39 -2.17 -12.59
N ILE A 196 1.78 -1.01 -12.09
CA ILE A 196 0.95 0.09 -11.59
C ILE A 196 1.78 1.38 -11.73
N ILE A 197 1.21 2.53 -11.32
CA ILE A 197 1.91 3.82 -11.30
C ILE A 197 3.30 3.72 -10.65
N GLN A 198 4.35 4.25 -11.30
CA GLN A 198 5.70 4.32 -10.71
C GLN A 198 6.25 5.74 -10.52
N CYS A 199 5.57 6.75 -11.06
CA CYS A 199 5.89 8.16 -10.86
C CYS A 199 4.68 9.05 -11.13
N LEU A 200 4.76 10.31 -10.72
CA LEU A 200 3.75 11.33 -10.93
C LEU A 200 4.14 12.22 -12.12
N MET A 201 3.17 12.54 -12.98
CA MET A 201 3.34 13.34 -14.19
C MET A 201 2.70 14.71 -14.03
N GLY A 202 1.89 14.93 -12.99
CA GLY A 202 1.38 16.24 -12.66
C GLY A 202 2.22 16.98 -11.61
N GLU A 203 2.01 18.30 -11.54
CA GLU A 203 2.65 19.16 -10.57
C GLU A 203 2.24 18.80 -9.11
N VAL A 204 3.22 18.42 -8.29
CA VAL A 204 3.05 18.25 -6.85
C VAL A 204 4.10 19.07 -6.09
N PRO A 205 3.83 20.36 -5.80
CA PRO A 205 4.85 21.33 -5.32
C PRO A 205 5.57 20.93 -4.02
N GLU A 206 5.00 20.01 -3.24
CA GLU A 206 5.61 19.48 -2.02
C GLU A 206 5.40 17.95 -1.93
N ALA A 207 5.75 17.25 -3.01
CA ALA A 207 5.62 15.78 -3.11
C ALA A 207 6.20 15.05 -1.89
N LYS A 208 7.40 15.44 -1.45
CA LYS A 208 8.10 14.88 -0.27
C LYS A 208 7.32 15.02 1.05
N ASP A 209 6.45 16.02 1.17
CA ASP A 209 5.71 16.36 2.39
C ASP A 209 4.31 15.71 2.42
N LEU A 210 3.97 14.94 1.37
CA LEU A 210 2.74 14.18 1.35
C LEU A 210 2.69 13.15 2.49
N PRO A 211 1.48 12.85 3.03
CA PRO A 211 1.34 12.02 4.21
C PRO A 211 1.94 10.62 4.06
N ARG A 212 2.63 10.18 5.11
CA ARG A 212 3.13 8.80 5.27
C ARG A 212 2.53 8.22 6.53
N VAL A 213 2.28 6.91 6.54
CA VAL A 213 1.91 6.24 7.78
C VAL A 213 3.16 6.10 8.65
N PRO A 214 3.22 6.73 9.85
CA PRO A 214 4.38 6.64 10.71
C PRO A 214 4.49 5.24 11.35
N PRO A 215 5.70 4.76 11.66
CA PRO A 215 5.88 3.53 12.42
C PRO A 215 5.23 3.62 13.81
N LEU A 216 4.79 2.48 14.33
CA LEU A 216 4.23 2.39 15.67
C LEU A 216 5.27 2.74 16.74
N LYS A 217 4.82 3.44 17.78
CA LYS A 217 5.63 3.87 18.92
C LYS A 217 5.36 3.00 20.13
N ALA A 218 6.36 2.78 20.98
CA ALA A 218 6.14 2.13 22.26
C ALA A 218 5.14 2.93 23.11
N ALA A 219 4.23 2.24 23.78
CA ALA A 219 3.32 2.84 24.72
C ALA A 219 4.08 3.45 25.90
N SER A 220 3.54 4.54 26.46
CA SER A 220 4.17 5.22 27.59
C SER A 220 4.18 4.32 28.83
N GLY A 221 5.36 4.05 29.37
CA GLY A 221 5.52 3.26 30.60
C GLY A 221 5.63 1.76 30.37
N ASP A 222 5.52 1.27 29.13
CA ASP A 222 5.91 -0.10 28.83
C ASP A 222 7.44 -0.22 28.85
N THR A 223 7.94 -1.10 29.70
CA THR A 223 9.37 -1.37 29.88
C THR A 223 9.85 -2.56 29.03
N GLN A 224 8.93 -3.31 28.44
CA GLN A 224 9.23 -4.43 27.54
C GLN A 224 9.35 -3.97 26.09
N ALA A 225 8.59 -2.94 25.68
CA ALA A 225 8.68 -2.37 24.35
C ALA A 225 10.01 -1.66 24.08
N ASP A 226 10.49 -1.74 22.83
CA ASP A 226 11.62 -0.93 22.36
C ASP A 226 11.21 0.55 22.31
N SER A 227 11.87 1.39 23.11
CA SER A 227 11.59 2.83 23.20
C SER A 227 11.72 3.60 21.88
N ARG A 228 12.35 3.01 20.85
CA ARG A 228 12.44 3.57 19.49
C ARG A 228 11.22 3.23 18.61
N GLY A 229 10.25 2.48 19.13
CA GLY A 229 9.11 1.95 18.37
C GLY A 229 9.34 0.52 17.90
N ARG A 230 8.40 -0.02 17.10
CA ARG A 230 8.52 -1.41 16.62
C ARG A 230 9.74 -1.55 15.69
N PRO A 231 10.64 -2.53 15.93
CA PRO A 231 11.84 -2.68 15.11
C PRO A 231 11.49 -2.92 13.64
N ALA A 232 12.37 -2.47 12.75
CA ALA A 232 12.26 -2.85 11.34
C ALA A 232 12.60 -4.33 11.24
N GLY A 233 11.80 -5.06 10.46
CA GLY A 233 12.10 -6.46 10.20
C GLY A 233 13.37 -6.62 9.40
N THR A 234 14.07 -7.72 9.63
CA THR A 234 15.20 -8.21 8.85
C THR A 234 14.67 -9.32 7.96
N PRO A 235 14.51 -9.10 6.65
CA PRO A 235 13.92 -10.09 5.76
C PRO A 235 14.62 -11.46 5.85
N PRO A 236 13.88 -12.55 6.13
CA PRO A 236 14.43 -13.90 6.18
C PRO A 236 15.07 -14.29 4.85
N GLN A 237 16.36 -14.58 4.86
CA GLN A 237 17.13 -14.86 3.64
C GLN A 237 16.69 -16.18 3.02
N GLY A 238 16.33 -16.15 1.72
CA GLY A 238 15.77 -17.30 1.01
C GLY A 238 14.25 -17.44 1.11
N GLY A 239 13.60 -16.57 1.89
CA GLY A 239 12.16 -16.56 2.07
C GLY A 239 11.67 -17.52 3.15
N VAL A 240 10.37 -17.46 3.42
CA VAL A 240 9.66 -18.26 4.42
C VAL A 240 8.67 -19.22 3.76
N GLU A 241 8.17 -20.18 4.53
CA GLU A 241 7.20 -21.18 4.13
C GLU A 241 5.89 -20.99 4.90
N ASP A 242 4.77 -21.33 4.27
CA ASP A 242 3.43 -21.38 4.90
C ASP A 242 3.05 -20.11 5.66
N LEU A 243 3.41 -18.93 5.15
CA LEU A 243 3.02 -17.67 5.77
C LEU A 243 1.51 -17.48 5.64
N VAL A 244 0.82 -17.41 6.78
CA VAL A 244 -0.62 -17.20 6.88
C VAL A 244 -0.90 -16.02 7.79
N PHE A 245 -1.78 -15.13 7.35
CA PHE A 245 -2.34 -14.08 8.18
C PHE A 245 -3.78 -14.40 8.56
N THR A 246 -4.11 -14.18 9.82
CA THR A 246 -5.45 -14.41 10.36
C THR A 246 -5.90 -13.22 11.20
N GLN A 247 -7.20 -12.95 11.14
CA GLN A 247 -7.88 -11.99 12.00
C GLN A 247 -9.08 -12.68 12.66
N GLN A 248 -9.20 -12.51 13.97
CA GLN A 248 -10.28 -13.05 14.78
C GLN A 248 -11.32 -11.95 15.07
N ALA A 249 -12.53 -12.38 15.43
CA ALA A 249 -13.65 -11.46 15.69
C ALA A 249 -13.44 -10.53 16.89
N ASP A 250 -12.56 -10.90 17.82
CA ASP A 250 -12.14 -10.07 18.95
C ASP A 250 -11.04 -9.05 18.58
N GLY A 251 -10.63 -9.01 17.31
CA GLY A 251 -9.60 -8.11 16.80
C GLY A 251 -8.18 -8.65 16.92
N LYS A 252 -7.98 -9.83 17.52
CA LYS A 252 -6.66 -10.49 17.54
C LYS A 252 -6.23 -10.85 16.12
N ARG A 253 -4.98 -10.52 15.80
CA ARG A 253 -4.37 -10.77 14.50
C ARG A 253 -3.07 -11.54 14.66
N SER A 254 -2.76 -12.37 13.68
CA SER A 254 -1.57 -13.22 13.67
C SER A 254 -1.03 -13.36 12.27
N MET A 255 0.27 -13.17 12.11
CA MET A 255 1.03 -13.62 10.95
C MET A 255 1.96 -14.74 11.41
N ASP A 256 1.72 -15.97 10.98
CA ASP A 256 2.50 -17.16 11.35
C ASP A 256 3.22 -17.69 10.10
N TYR A 257 4.44 -18.18 10.24
CA TYR A 257 5.23 -18.76 9.13
C TYR A 257 6.28 -19.75 9.64
N THR A 258 6.85 -20.54 8.72
CA THR A 258 7.98 -21.43 8.98
C THR A 258 9.24 -20.90 8.30
N TYR A 259 10.38 -20.99 8.99
CA TYR A 259 11.68 -20.65 8.43
C TYR A 259 12.73 -21.64 8.92
N HIS A 260 13.43 -22.31 7.99
CA HIS A 260 14.37 -23.42 8.27
C HIS A 260 13.80 -24.51 9.20
N GLY A 261 12.51 -24.84 9.04
CA GLY A 261 11.83 -25.88 9.82
C GLY A 261 11.36 -25.46 11.21
N GLU A 262 11.56 -24.20 11.60
CA GLU A 262 11.10 -23.65 12.87
C GLU A 262 9.92 -22.70 12.67
N ALA A 263 9.00 -22.66 13.64
CA ALA A 263 7.81 -21.81 13.59
C ALA A 263 8.06 -20.41 14.17
N TYR A 264 7.62 -19.38 13.46
CA TYR A 264 7.75 -17.97 13.80
C TYR A 264 6.39 -17.28 13.69
N TYR A 265 6.23 -16.14 14.38
CA TYR A 265 4.99 -15.38 14.36
C TYR A 265 5.13 -13.92 14.77
N ILE A 266 4.16 -13.11 14.33
CA ILE A 266 3.85 -11.78 14.85
C ILE A 266 2.38 -11.78 15.22
N ARG A 267 2.08 -11.66 16.52
CA ARG A 267 0.71 -11.64 17.05
C ARG A 267 0.45 -10.32 17.74
N TYR A 268 -0.74 -9.79 17.56
CA TYR A 268 -1.12 -8.54 18.19
C TYR A 268 -2.62 -8.47 18.42
N THR A 269 -3.00 -7.85 19.54
CA THR A 269 -4.41 -7.70 19.96
C THR A 269 -4.65 -6.26 20.37
N PRO A 270 -5.79 -5.64 19.99
CA PRO A 270 -6.14 -4.31 20.46
C PRO A 270 -6.17 -4.24 21.99
N THR A 271 -5.71 -3.14 22.57
CA THR A 271 -5.82 -2.87 24.01
C THR A 271 -7.00 -1.93 24.29
N ASP A 272 -7.26 -1.64 25.56
CA ASP A 272 -8.28 -0.66 25.95
C ASP A 272 -7.91 0.77 25.53
N THR A 273 -6.63 1.03 25.23
CA THR A 273 -6.16 2.31 24.72
C THR A 273 -6.39 2.37 23.21
N PRO A 274 -7.13 3.38 22.69
CA PRO A 274 -7.39 3.49 21.25
C PRO A 274 -6.09 3.50 20.43
N ASN A 275 -6.10 2.75 19.32
CA ASN A 275 -4.96 2.58 18.41
C ASN A 275 -3.68 2.00 19.04
N CYS A 276 -3.80 1.33 20.19
CA CYS A 276 -2.71 0.57 20.80
C CYS A 276 -2.98 -0.93 20.71
N TYR A 277 -1.90 -1.70 20.63
CA TYR A 277 -1.94 -3.14 20.48
C TYR A 277 -0.84 -3.79 21.32
N ASP A 278 -1.19 -4.86 22.03
CA ASP A 278 -0.24 -5.74 22.69
C ASP A 278 0.34 -6.70 21.67
N PHE A 279 1.65 -6.60 21.40
CA PHE A 279 2.38 -7.49 20.52
C PHE A 279 3.06 -8.61 21.29
N GLU A 280 3.06 -9.81 20.70
CA GLU A 280 3.96 -10.91 21.02
C GLU A 280 4.57 -11.41 19.71
N THR A 281 5.89 -11.37 19.60
CA THR A 281 6.62 -11.75 18.39
C THR A 281 7.64 -12.82 18.69
N ARG A 282 7.81 -13.75 17.74
CA ARG A 282 8.95 -14.64 17.64
C ARG A 282 9.36 -14.60 16.18
N THR A 283 10.33 -13.77 15.82
CA THR A 283 10.71 -13.49 14.43
C THR A 283 12.18 -13.81 14.17
N VAL A 284 12.60 -13.79 12.89
CA VAL A 284 14.02 -13.88 12.53
C VAL A 284 14.75 -12.61 12.98
N THR A 285 14.10 -11.45 12.89
CA THR A 285 14.59 -10.16 13.44
C THR A 285 14.97 -10.27 14.91
N ASP A 286 14.15 -10.97 15.69
CA ASP A 286 14.34 -11.14 17.13
C ASP A 286 15.34 -12.27 17.48
N GLY A 287 15.98 -12.88 16.47
CA GLY A 287 16.86 -14.04 16.65
C GLY A 287 16.11 -15.31 17.08
N GLY A 288 14.79 -15.34 16.91
CA GLY A 288 13.91 -16.43 17.36
C GLY A 288 13.53 -16.37 18.85
N ASP A 289 13.92 -15.31 19.56
CA ASP A 289 13.46 -15.03 20.92
C ASP A 289 12.02 -14.50 20.90
N VAL A 290 11.27 -14.77 21.97
CA VAL A 290 9.97 -14.13 22.18
C VAL A 290 10.18 -12.70 22.68
N LYS A 291 9.55 -11.73 22.01
CA LYS A 291 9.46 -10.33 22.45
C LYS A 291 8.01 -9.95 22.66
N THR A 292 7.78 -9.02 23.58
CA THR A 292 6.46 -8.47 23.88
C THR A 292 6.54 -6.96 24.01
N GLY A 293 5.47 -6.26 23.66
CA GLY A 293 5.34 -4.84 23.96
C GLY A 293 4.02 -4.26 23.49
N GLU A 294 3.53 -3.23 24.17
CA GLU A 294 2.41 -2.42 23.71
C GLU A 294 2.94 -1.34 22.77
N TYR A 295 2.38 -1.31 21.56
CA TYR A 295 2.74 -0.31 20.54
C TYR A 295 1.48 0.41 20.06
N CYS A 296 1.60 1.73 19.91
CA CYS A 296 0.50 2.63 19.56
C CYS A 296 0.81 3.41 18.29
N ARG A 297 -0.26 3.80 17.59
CA ARG A 297 -0.19 4.73 16.46
C ARG A 297 -0.37 6.18 16.92
#